data_AF-A0A7C2W7B8-F1
#
_entry.id   AF-A0A7C2W7B8-F1
#
_cell.length_a   1.000
_cell.length_b   1.000
_cell.length_c   1.000
_cell.angle_alpha   90.00
_cell.angle_beta   90.00
_cell.angle_gamma   90.00
#
_symmetry.space_group_name_H-M   'P 1'
#
loop_
_entity.id
_entity.type
_entity.pdbx_description
1 polymer ?
#
loop_
_entity_poly.entity_id
_entity_poly.type
_entity_poly.pdbx_seq_one_letter_code
_entity_poly.pdbx_strand_id
1 'polypeptide(L)'
;MKIPNFKSEEEEREFWDSHSFLDFPDEVEEVEPFSLSPELKHEILLGRRKRKMERISLRLDPYHVALIKRIAKQKSISYQSLMRMWLVERLKEELSKL
;
A
#
# COMPACT_ATOMS: atom_id res chain seq x y z
N MET A 1 15.07 2.88 31.88
CA MET A 1 13.62 2.88 32.19
C MET A 1 13.06 1.56 31.70
N LYS A 2 11.92 1.09 32.23
CA LYS A 2 11.32 -0.18 31.82
C LYS A 2 9.97 0.05 31.16
N ILE A 3 9.66 -0.71 30.11
CA ILE A 3 8.34 -0.72 29.47
C ILE A 3 7.37 -1.38 30.47
N PRO A 4 6.30 -0.69 30.89
CA PRO A 4 5.36 -1.25 31.86
C PRO A 4 4.52 -2.37 31.24
N ASN A 5 4.07 -3.32 32.06
CA ASN A 5 3.07 -4.31 31.64
C ASN A 5 1.71 -3.63 31.55
N PHE A 6 1.25 -3.34 30.33
CA PHE A 6 -0.04 -2.70 30.09
C PHE A 6 -1.20 -3.64 30.46
N LYS A 7 -2.25 -3.08 31.06
CA LYS A 7 -3.47 -3.83 31.41
C LYS A 7 -4.53 -3.74 30.32
N SER A 8 -4.38 -2.82 29.36
CA SER A 8 -5.30 -2.57 28.26
C SER A 8 -4.59 -1.94 27.05
N GLU A 9 -5.15 -2.12 25.86
CA GLU A 9 -4.65 -1.52 24.62
C GLU A 9 -4.74 0.03 24.62
N GLU A 10 -5.71 0.60 25.35
CA GLU A 10 -5.85 2.06 25.50
C GLU A 10 -4.66 2.67 26.26
N GLU A 11 -4.23 2.02 27.34
CA GLU A 11 -3.10 2.42 28.18
C GLU A 11 -1.77 2.33 27.40
N GLU A 12 -1.62 1.30 26.57
CA GLU A 12 -0.47 1.14 25.68
C GLU A 12 -0.40 2.27 24.65
N ARG A 13 -1.53 2.65 24.05
CA ARG A 13 -1.59 3.76 23.09
C ARG A 13 -1.19 5.09 23.71
N GLU A 14 -1.76 5.44 24.86
CA GLU A 14 -1.44 6.70 25.56
C GLU A 14 0.04 6.78 25.96
N PHE A 15 0.62 5.63 26.35
CA PHE A 15 2.04 5.53 26.64
C PHE A 15 2.91 5.82 25.40
N TRP A 16 2.64 5.16 24.27
CA TRP A 16 3.40 5.34 23.02
C TRP A 16 3.14 6.65 22.29
N ASP A 17 2.04 7.36 22.59
CA ASP A 17 1.81 8.72 22.10
C ASP A 17 2.81 9.73 22.72
N SER A 18 3.40 9.39 23.87
CA SER A 18 4.31 10.26 24.63
C SER A 18 5.75 9.74 24.75
N HIS A 19 5.99 8.46 24.51
CA HIS A 19 7.30 7.82 24.66
C HIS A 19 7.81 7.24 23.33
N SER A 20 9.12 7.29 23.10
CA SER A 20 9.75 6.71 21.91
C SER A 20 10.31 5.32 22.23
N PHE A 21 10.25 4.40 21.27
CA PHE A 21 10.91 3.09 21.38
C PHE A 21 12.42 3.21 21.61
N LEU A 22 13.03 4.32 21.18
CA LEU A 22 14.46 4.60 21.39
C LEU A 22 14.81 4.89 22.86
N ASP A 23 13.83 5.18 23.71
CA ASP A 23 14.02 5.46 25.14
C ASP A 23 14.21 4.17 25.97
N PHE A 24 14.02 2.99 25.35
CA PHE A 24 14.08 1.67 25.99
C PHE A 24 15.01 0.67 25.26
N PRO A 25 16.28 1.02 24.98
CA PRO A 25 17.18 0.20 24.16
C PRO A 25 17.49 -1.18 24.75
N ASP A 26 17.43 -1.33 26.07
CA ASP A 26 17.71 -2.60 26.76
C ASP A 26 16.51 -3.57 26.78
N GLU A 27 15.32 -3.12 26.37
CA GLU A 27 14.08 -3.92 26.37
C GLU A 27 13.54 -4.19 24.96
N VAL A 28 14.14 -3.58 23.94
CA VAL A 28 13.81 -3.85 22.54
C VAL A 28 14.81 -4.84 21.95
N GLU A 29 14.32 -5.83 21.23
CA GLU A 29 15.18 -6.75 20.48
C GLU A 29 15.67 -6.03 19.21
N GLU A 30 16.98 -6.02 18.99
CA GLU A 30 17.54 -5.56 17.71
C GLU A 30 17.10 -6.51 16.61
N VAL A 31 16.05 -6.14 15.89
CA VAL A 31 15.66 -6.82 14.66
C VAL A 31 16.60 -6.41 13.53
N GLU A 32 16.91 -7.35 12.64
CA GLU A 32 17.68 -7.02 11.43
C GLU A 32 16.99 -5.85 10.70
N PRO A 33 17.71 -4.77 10.38
CA PRO A 33 17.14 -3.66 9.64
C PRO A 33 16.49 -4.20 8.37
N PHE A 34 15.25 -3.79 8.10
CA PHE A 34 14.54 -4.19 6.89
C PHE A 34 15.42 -3.89 5.66
N SER A 35 16.08 -4.92 5.15
CA SER A 35 16.95 -4.81 4.00
C SER A 35 16.12 -5.12 2.77
N LEU A 36 15.87 -4.10 1.96
CA LEU A 36 15.36 -4.32 0.62
C LEU A 36 16.35 -5.24 -0.10
N SER A 37 15.83 -6.29 -0.73
CA SER A 37 16.67 -7.21 -1.50
C SER A 37 17.52 -6.41 -2.51
N PRO A 38 18.77 -6.84 -2.79
CA PRO A 38 19.64 -6.14 -3.74
C PRO A 38 18.96 -5.90 -5.10
N GLU A 39 18.13 -6.85 -5.54
CA GLU A 39 17.34 -6.78 -6.76
C GLU A 39 16.28 -5.68 -6.68
N LEU A 40 15.52 -5.63 -5.59
CA LEU A 40 14.48 -4.61 -5.39
C LEU A 40 15.09 -3.21 -5.28
N LYS A 41 16.21 -3.05 -4.56
CA LYS A 41 16.99 -1.80 -4.53
C LYS A 41 17.43 -1.40 -5.94
N HIS A 42 18.00 -2.33 -6.69
CA HIS A 42 18.49 -2.08 -8.03
C HIS A 42 17.34 -1.71 -9.00
N GLU A 43 16.19 -2.38 -8.93
CA GLU A 43 15.00 -2.04 -9.73
C GLU A 43 14.45 -0.64 -9.43
N ILE A 44 14.44 -0.24 -8.15
CA ILE A 44 14.02 1.10 -7.71
C ILE A 44 14.99 2.16 -8.25
N LEU A 45 16.31 1.94 -8.07
CA LEU A 45 17.35 2.86 -8.51
C LEU A 45 17.42 3.01 -10.04
N LEU A 46 17.26 1.91 -10.78
CA LEU A 46 17.22 1.92 -12.24
C LEU A 46 15.93 2.55 -12.80
N GLY A 47 14.95 2.86 -11.96
CA GLY A 47 13.69 3.47 -12.40
C GLY A 47 12.89 2.60 -13.37
N ARG A 48 13.18 1.29 -13.47
CA ARG A 48 12.49 0.35 -14.39
C ARG A 48 10.99 0.24 -14.11
N ARG A 49 10.56 0.64 -12.91
CA ARG A 49 9.14 0.76 -12.55
C ARG A 49 8.44 2.01 -13.11
N LYS A 50 9.17 3.01 -13.62
CA LYS A 50 8.57 4.14 -14.35
C LYS A 50 8.25 3.70 -15.79
N ARG A 51 7.35 2.73 -15.94
CA ARG A 51 6.75 2.46 -17.25
C ARG A 51 6.05 3.75 -17.71
N LYS A 52 6.38 4.19 -18.92
CA LYS A 52 5.72 5.36 -19.52
C LYS A 52 4.24 5.03 -19.69
N MET A 53 3.39 5.71 -18.93
CA MET A 53 1.94 5.55 -19.05
C MET A 53 1.48 6.24 -20.32
N GLU A 54 0.72 5.53 -21.14
CA GLU A 54 0.07 6.10 -22.31
C GLU A 54 -1.32 6.62 -21.94
N ARG A 55 -1.64 7.83 -22.40
CA ARG A 55 -2.98 8.42 -22.20
C ARG A 55 -3.86 8.02 -23.37
N ILE A 56 -4.93 7.29 -23.07
CA ILE A 56 -5.99 6.96 -24.03
C ILE A 56 -7.25 7.74 -23.72
N SER A 57 -7.99 8.14 -24.76
CA SER A 57 -9.33 8.72 -24.63
C SER A 57 -10.36 7.66 -25.01
N LEU A 58 -11.24 7.30 -24.08
CA LEU A 58 -12.29 6.30 -24.28
C LEU A 58 -13.65 6.94 -24.01
N ARG A 59 -14.64 6.64 -24.87
CA ARG A 59 -16.05 6.98 -24.61
C ARG A 59 -16.69 5.85 -23.82
N LEU A 60 -17.32 6.20 -22.71
CA LEU A 60 -18.02 5.28 -21.83
C LEU A 60 -19.41 5.82 -21.54
N ASP A 61 -20.35 4.92 -21.27
CA ASP A 61 -21.68 5.31 -20.79
C ASP A 61 -21.54 6.09 -19.47
N PRO A 62 -22.14 7.30 -19.36
CA PRO A 62 -22.14 8.09 -18.13
C PRO A 62 -22.65 7.32 -16.90
N TYR A 63 -23.63 6.42 -17.09
CA TYR A 63 -24.17 5.57 -16.02
C TYR A 63 -23.10 4.62 -15.48
N HIS A 64 -22.34 3.96 -16.35
CA HIS A 64 -21.24 3.10 -15.94
C HIS A 64 -20.16 3.89 -15.19
N VAL A 65 -19.79 5.07 -15.67
CA VAL A 65 -18.81 5.93 -14.99
C VAL A 65 -19.29 6.31 -13.58
N ALA A 66 -20.57 6.60 -13.40
CA ALA A 66 -21.15 6.90 -12.10
C ALA A 66 -21.09 5.71 -11.14
N LEU A 67 -21.43 4.50 -11.62
CA LEU A 67 -21.33 3.27 -10.83
C LEU A 67 -19.89 2.98 -10.39
N ILE A 68 -18.93 3.08 -11.31
CA ILE A 68 -17.50 2.87 -11.01
C ILE A 68 -17.02 3.85 -9.93
N LYS A 69 -17.40 5.13 -10.03
CA LYS A 69 -17.08 6.14 -9.01
C LYS A 69 -17.65 5.77 -7.63
N ARG A 70 -18.88 5.24 -7.58
CA ARG A 70 -19.50 4.80 -6.32
C ARG A 70 -18.74 3.63 -5.71
N ILE A 71 -18.38 2.63 -6.51
CA ILE A 71 -17.61 1.45 -6.04
C ILE A 71 -16.21 1.89 -5.58
N ALA A 72 -15.55 2.77 -6.32
CA ALA A 72 -14.23 3.28 -5.96
C ALA A 72 -14.25 4.03 -4.63
N LYS A 73 -15.28 4.86 -4.39
CA LYS A 73 -15.49 5.54 -3.10
C LYS A 73 -15.68 4.55 -1.95
N GLN A 74 -16.46 3.49 -2.14
CA GLN A 74 -16.65 2.45 -1.12
C GLN A 74 -15.35 1.70 -0.78
N LYS A 75 -14.45 1.58 -1.77
CA LYS A 75 -13.13 0.95 -1.61
C LYS A 75 -12.02 1.94 -1.19
N SER A 76 -12.36 3.19 -0.91
CA SER A 76 -11.40 4.25 -0.55
C SER A 76 -10.24 4.42 -1.55
N ILE A 77 -10.50 4.22 -2.85
CA ILE A 77 -9.52 4.40 -3.93
C ILE A 77 -10.09 5.27 -5.05
N SER A 78 -9.22 5.84 -5.88
CA SER A 78 -9.67 6.63 -7.04
C SER A 78 -10.30 5.73 -8.12
N TYR A 79 -11.30 6.25 -8.83
CA TYR A 79 -11.97 5.51 -9.91
C TYR A 79 -10.99 5.14 -11.04
N GLN A 80 -9.99 5.98 -11.30
CA GLN A 80 -8.93 5.70 -12.27
C GLN A 80 -8.03 4.54 -11.83
N SER A 81 -7.70 4.44 -10.54
CA SER A 81 -6.95 3.31 -10.00
C SER A 81 -7.78 2.03 -10.03
N LEU A 82 -9.07 2.09 -9.66
CA LEU A 82 -9.97 0.94 -9.74
C LEU A 82 -10.08 0.39 -11.17
N MET A 83 -10.32 1.26 -12.16
CA MET A 83 -10.39 0.83 -13.57
C MET A 83 -9.09 0.19 -14.05
N ARG A 84 -7.92 0.73 -13.64
CA ARG A 84 -6.63 0.13 -13.99
C ARG A 84 -6.44 -1.24 -13.36
N MET A 85 -6.84 -1.41 -12.10
CA MET A 85 -6.75 -2.69 -11.41
C MET A 85 -7.56 -3.77 -12.12
N TRP A 86 -8.84 -3.49 -12.42
CA TRP A 86 -9.71 -4.42 -13.16
C TRP A 86 -9.18 -4.72 -14.56
N LEU A 87 -8.64 -3.73 -15.27
CA LEU A 87 -8.05 -3.96 -16.59
C LEU A 87 -6.87 -4.94 -16.51
N VAL A 88 -5.98 -4.77 -15.52
CA VAL A 88 -4.84 -5.67 -15.31
C VAL A 88 -5.30 -7.08 -14.92
N GLU A 89 -6.29 -7.20 -14.04
CA GLU A 89 -6.88 -8.49 -13.67
C GLU A 89 -7.43 -9.21 -14.90
N ARG A 90 -8.26 -8.53 -15.70
CA ARG A 90 -8.83 -9.12 -16.91
C ARG A 90 -7.77 -9.50 -17.94
N LEU A 91 -6.74 -8.69 -18.12
CA LEU A 91 -5.62 -9.02 -19.03
C LEU A 91 -4.85 -10.26 -18.55
N LYS A 92 -4.59 -10.39 -17.25
CA LYS A 92 -3.92 -11.57 -16.70
C LYS A 92 -4.74 -12.84 -16.93
N GLU A 93 -6.06 -12.78 -16.70
CA GLU A 93 -6.95 -13.90 -16.96
C GLU A 93 -6.90 -14.32 -18.44
N GLU A 94 -6.97 -13.37 -19.38
CA GLU A 94 -6.96 -13.70 -20.81
C GLU A 94 -5.59 -14.21 -21.27
N LEU A 95 -4.49 -13.66 -20.77
CA LEU A 95 -3.14 -14.15 -21.05
C LEU A 95 -2.89 -15.55 -20.48
N SER A 96 -3.57 -15.93 -19.39
CA SER A 96 -3.45 -17.29 -18.83
C SER A 96 -4.23 -18.35 -19.60
N LYS A 97 -5.16 -17.95 -20.48
CA LYS A 97 -5.94 -18.85 -21.33
C LYS A 97 -5.31 -19.07 -22.71
N LEU A 98 -4.34 -18.24 -23.07
CA LEU A 98 -3.50 -18.38 -24.26
C LEU A 98 -2.38 -19.38 -23.98
#